data_AF-A0A1I5AI73-F1
#
_entry.id   AF-A0A1I5AI73-F1
#
_cell.length_a   1.000
_cell.length_b   1.000
_cell.length_c   1.000
_cell.angle_alpha   90.00
_cell.angle_beta   90.00
_cell.angle_gamma   90.00
#
_symmetry.space_group_name_H-M   'P 1'
#
loop_
_entity.id
_entity.type
_entity.pdbx_description
1 polymer ?
#
loop_
_entity_poly.entity_id
_entity_poly.type
_entity_poly.pdbx_seq_one_letter_code
_entity_poly.pdbx_strand_id
1 'polypeptide(L)'
;MDQDEYDLRFEVKNKDSKKLKAAFDQVSDIRKFEIELYWKRAAYFWALIAVAFAGYFSILASEKIPGKFFLSLIVSCAGFVFTFAWFLSSRGSKYWQENWENHL
;
A
#
# COMPACT_ATOMS: atom_id res chain seq x y z
N MET A 1 -22.91 25.76 0.19
CA MET A 1 -23.40 25.30 1.49
C MET A 1 -22.61 26.08 2.52
N ASP A 2 -23.31 26.84 3.35
CA ASP A 2 -22.69 27.61 4.42
C ASP A 2 -22.26 26.69 5.56
N GLN A 3 -21.26 27.09 6.36
CA GLN A 3 -20.70 26.22 7.41
C GLN A 3 -21.74 25.90 8.48
N ASP A 4 -22.58 26.85 8.86
CA ASP A 4 -23.64 26.63 9.84
C ASP A 4 -24.76 25.71 9.31
N GLU A 5 -25.05 25.80 8.01
CA GLU A 5 -25.98 24.89 7.32
C GLU A 5 -25.46 23.45 7.31
N TYR A 6 -24.15 23.27 7.08
CA TYR A 6 -23.48 21.98 7.16
C TYR A 6 -23.54 21.41 8.59
N ASP A 7 -23.15 22.20 9.58
CA ASP A 7 -23.08 21.77 10.98
C ASP A 7 -24.46 21.32 11.51
N LEU A 8 -25.52 22.03 11.12
CA LEU A 8 -26.91 21.65 11.42
C LEU A 8 -27.30 20.34 10.73
N ARG A 9 -27.02 20.20 9.42
CA ARG A 9 -27.41 19.04 8.62
C ARG A 9 -26.71 17.74 9.04
N PHE A 10 -25.49 17.86 9.53
CA PHE A 10 -24.68 16.73 10.00
C PHE A 10 -24.62 16.62 11.53
N GLU A 11 -25.38 17.45 12.25
CA GLU A 11 -25.47 17.43 13.71
C GLU A 11 -24.11 17.56 14.41
N VAL A 12 -23.14 18.27 13.80
CA VAL A 12 -21.73 18.34 14.22
C VAL A 12 -21.57 18.76 15.69
N LYS A 13 -22.44 19.65 16.17
CA LYS A 13 -22.41 20.19 17.54
C LYS A 13 -23.08 19.24 18.57
N ASN A 14 -23.76 18.19 18.13
CA ASN A 14 -24.42 17.21 18.99
C ASN A 14 -23.49 16.04 19.32
N LYS A 15 -22.99 15.99 20.55
CA LYS A 15 -22.07 14.94 21.03
C LYS A 15 -22.69 13.53 21.03
N ASP A 16 -24.01 13.43 21.11
CA ASP A 16 -24.74 12.15 21.13
C ASP A 16 -25.39 11.83 19.77
N SER A 17 -24.98 12.52 18.70
CA SER A 17 -25.50 12.25 17.35
C SER A 17 -25.17 10.83 16.91
N LYS A 18 -26.23 10.02 16.74
CA LYS A 18 -26.12 8.68 16.16
C LYS A 18 -25.62 8.73 14.71
N LYS A 19 -25.93 9.80 13.98
CA LYS A 19 -25.54 9.99 12.59
C LYS A 19 -24.02 10.21 12.47
N LEU A 20 -23.44 11.08 13.30
CA LEU A 20 -21.99 11.27 13.34
C LEU A 20 -21.26 10.00 13.75
N LYS A 21 -21.77 9.29 14.76
CA LYS A 21 -21.17 8.03 15.20
C LYS A 21 -21.16 6.99 14.07
N ALA A 22 -22.29 6.81 13.37
CA ALA A 22 -22.38 5.89 12.24
C ALA A 22 -21.43 6.28 11.09
N ALA A 23 -21.34 7.58 10.77
CA ALA A 23 -20.41 8.07 9.74
C ALA A 23 -18.94 7.83 10.15
N PHE A 24 -18.59 8.10 11.41
CA PHE A 24 -17.25 7.82 11.93
C PHE A 24 -16.91 6.33 11.90
N ASP A 25 -17.83 5.47 12.34
CA ASP A 25 -17.64 4.02 12.34
C ASP A 25 -17.42 3.52 10.89
N GLN A 26 -18.22 4.00 9.94
CA GLN A 26 -18.07 3.67 8.52
C GLN A 26 -16.70 4.11 7.96
N VAL A 27 -16.29 5.36 8.19
CA VAL A 27 -14.98 5.87 7.73
C VAL A 27 -13.82 5.11 8.39
N SER A 28 -13.94 4.80 9.68
CA SER A 28 -12.96 4.02 10.43
C SER A 28 -12.79 2.62 9.86
N ASP A 29 -13.89 1.96 9.50
CA ASP A 29 -13.86 0.61 8.93
C ASP A 29 -13.32 0.60 7.50
N ILE A 30 -13.67 1.58 6.67
CA ILE A 30 -13.06 1.78 5.34
C ILE A 30 -11.54 1.94 5.49
N ARG A 31 -11.10 2.77 6.45
CA ARG A 31 -9.67 3.00 6.69
C ARG A 31 -8.93 1.73 7.12
N LYS A 32 -9.51 0.93 8.01
CA LYS A 32 -8.93 -0.37 8.40
C LYS A 32 -8.82 -1.31 7.20
N PHE A 33 -9.87 -1.40 6.39
CA PHE A 33 -9.90 -2.23 5.19
C PHE A 33 -8.80 -1.84 4.18
N GLU A 34 -8.59 -0.54 3.95
CA GLU A 34 -7.49 -0.05 3.11
C GLU A 34 -6.11 -0.47 3.63
N ILE A 35 -5.89 -0.34 4.94
CA ILE A 35 -4.64 -0.74 5.59
C ILE A 35 -4.43 -2.24 5.42
N GLU A 36 -5.45 -3.06 5.62
CA GLU A 36 -5.37 -4.51 5.39
C GLU A 36 -5.03 -4.85 3.93
N LEU A 37 -5.67 -4.19 2.97
CA LEU A 37 -5.38 -4.38 1.55
C LEU A 37 -3.95 -3.96 1.20
N TYR A 38 -3.45 -2.87 1.79
CA TYR A 38 -2.07 -2.45 1.65
C TYR A 38 -1.11 -3.54 2.15
N TRP A 39 -1.33 -4.05 3.37
CA TRP A 39 -0.49 -5.10 3.94
C TRP A 39 -0.51 -6.40 3.13
N LYS A 40 -1.69 -6.81 2.62
CA LYS A 40 -1.82 -7.98 1.74
C LYS A 40 -0.96 -7.83 0.48
N ARG A 41 -1.03 -6.69 -0.20
CA ARG A 41 -0.19 -6.45 -1.40
C ARG A 41 1.29 -6.35 -1.06
N ALA A 42 1.64 -5.64 0.00
CA ALA A 42 3.01 -5.46 0.44
C ALA A 42 3.68 -6.81 0.74
N ALA A 43 2.97 -7.75 1.36
CA ALA A 43 3.48 -9.08 1.67
C ALA A 43 3.96 -9.85 0.42
N TYR A 44 3.21 -9.80 -0.70
CA TYR A 44 3.62 -10.46 -1.94
C TYR A 44 4.92 -9.89 -2.51
N PHE A 45 5.04 -8.55 -2.54
CA PHE A 45 6.25 -7.89 -3.02
C PHE A 45 7.44 -8.14 -2.09
N TRP A 46 7.24 -8.06 -0.77
CA TRP A 46 8.28 -8.35 0.20
C TRP A 46 8.81 -9.77 0.09
N ALA A 47 7.94 -10.77 -0.12
CA ALA A 47 8.38 -12.15 -0.32
C ALA A 47 9.32 -12.26 -1.53
N LEU A 48 8.94 -11.70 -2.68
CA LEU A 48 9.77 -11.74 -3.90
C LEU A 48 11.08 -10.96 -3.75
N ILE A 49 11.03 -9.77 -3.13
CA ILE A 49 12.21 -8.95 -2.87
C ILE A 49 13.15 -9.66 -1.90
N ALA A 50 12.63 -10.26 -0.82
CA ALA A 50 13.44 -11.01 0.15
C ALA A 50 14.12 -12.22 -0.50
N VAL A 51 13.42 -12.97 -1.36
CA VAL A 51 14.01 -14.09 -2.11
C VAL A 51 15.09 -13.60 -3.07
N ALA A 52 14.84 -12.51 -3.82
CA ALA A 52 15.84 -11.92 -4.70
C ALA A 52 17.08 -11.42 -3.92
N PHE A 53 16.88 -10.81 -2.76
CA PHE A 53 17.95 -10.32 -1.89
C PHE A 53 18.78 -11.48 -1.33
N ALA A 54 18.13 -12.51 -0.78
CA ALA A 54 18.82 -13.71 -0.31
C ALA A 54 19.60 -14.38 -1.44
N GLY A 55 18.98 -14.56 -2.61
CA GLY A 55 19.61 -15.14 -3.79
C GLY A 55 20.86 -14.35 -4.23
N TYR A 56 20.78 -13.03 -4.25
CA TYR A 56 21.91 -12.16 -4.58
C TYR A 56 23.13 -12.42 -3.68
N PHE A 57 22.93 -12.41 -2.36
CA PHE A 57 24.03 -12.66 -1.41
C PHE A 57 24.51 -14.11 -1.45
N SER A 58 23.62 -15.08 -1.60
CA SER A 58 24.01 -16.50 -1.75
C SER A 58 24.89 -16.74 -2.97
N ILE A 59 24.60 -16.08 -4.10
CA ILE A 59 25.42 -16.16 -5.31
C ILE A 59 26.79 -15.53 -5.09
N LEU A 60 26.84 -14.34 -4.48
CA LEU A 60 28.11 -13.65 -4.23
C LEU A 60 29.01 -14.40 -3.25
N ALA A 61 28.43 -14.99 -2.21
CA ALA A 61 29.12 -15.79 -1.21
C ALA A 61 29.64 -17.14 -1.75
N SER A 62 29.10 -17.63 -2.88
CA SER A 62 29.57 -18.86 -3.49
C SER A 62 30.86 -18.64 -4.30
N GLU A 63 31.82 -19.53 -4.09
CA GLU A 63 33.07 -19.57 -4.88
C GLU A 63 32.96 -20.46 -6.12
N LYS A 64 31.96 -21.35 -6.15
CA LYS A 64 31.85 -22.42 -7.15
C LYS A 64 31.00 -22.05 -8.37
N ILE A 65 30.41 -20.85 -8.40
CA ILE A 65 29.52 -20.42 -9.48
C ILE A 65 30.33 -19.69 -10.57
N PRO A 66 30.53 -20.28 -11.76
CA PRO A 66 31.12 -19.55 -12.88
C PRO A 66 30.18 -18.43 -13.32
N GLY A 67 30.73 -17.24 -13.59
CA GLY A 67 29.93 -16.08 -14.00
C GLY A 67 29.05 -15.49 -12.90
N LYS A 68 29.37 -15.72 -11.61
CA LYS A 68 28.54 -15.26 -10.47
C LYS A 68 28.15 -13.78 -10.50
N PHE A 69 29.03 -12.90 -11.01
CA PHE A 69 28.73 -11.47 -11.12
C PHE A 69 27.62 -11.18 -12.14
N PHE A 70 27.61 -11.87 -13.27
CA PHE A 70 26.55 -11.75 -14.27
C PHE A 70 25.23 -12.29 -13.73
N LEU A 71 25.26 -13.44 -13.07
CA LEU A 71 24.09 -14.02 -12.41
C LEU A 71 23.55 -13.10 -11.31
N SER A 72 24.42 -12.54 -10.46
CA SER A 72 24.02 -11.59 -9.41
C SER A 72 23.44 -10.30 -9.99
N LEU A 73 23.93 -9.84 -11.14
CA LEU A 73 23.37 -8.69 -11.85
C LEU A 73 21.94 -8.98 -12.34
N ILE A 74 21.69 -10.17 -12.90
CA ILE A 74 20.34 -10.57 -13.31
C ILE A 74 19.39 -10.58 -12.10
N VAL A 75 19.83 -11.14 -10.98
CA VAL A 75 19.03 -11.20 -9.75
C VAL A 75 18.79 -9.81 -9.17
N SER A 76 19.78 -8.92 -9.19
CA SER A 76 19.60 -7.54 -8.71
C SER A 76 18.65 -6.74 -9.60
N CYS A 77 18.71 -6.92 -10.93
CA CYS A 77 17.74 -6.36 -11.86
C CYS A 77 16.32 -6.87 -11.58
N ALA A 78 16.13 -8.16 -11.29
CA ALA A 78 14.83 -8.71 -10.92
C ALA A 78 14.31 -8.10 -9.61
N GLY A 79 15.15 -8.00 -8.58
CA GLY A 79 14.80 -7.35 -7.32
C GLY A 79 14.44 -5.87 -7.48
N PHE A 80 15.14 -5.15 -8.36
CA PHE A 80 14.81 -3.78 -8.73
C PHE A 80 13.44 -3.67 -9.41
N VAL A 81 13.15 -4.56 -10.38
CA VAL A 81 11.83 -4.59 -11.06
C VAL A 81 10.70 -4.82 -10.06
N PHE A 82 10.84 -5.76 -9.12
CA PHE A 82 9.82 -5.99 -8.09
C PHE A 82 9.65 -4.79 -7.16
N THR A 83 10.74 -4.13 -6.78
CA THR A 83 10.70 -2.92 -5.94
C THR A 83 10.00 -1.77 -6.67
N PHE A 84 10.32 -1.57 -7.96
CA PHE A 84 9.69 -0.55 -8.79
C PHE A 84 8.21 -0.84 -9.03
N ALA A 85 7.85 -2.10 -9.29
CA ALA A 85 6.46 -2.53 -9.41
C ALA A 85 5.66 -2.29 -8.12
N TRP A 86 6.25 -2.57 -6.94
CA TRP A 86 5.63 -2.28 -5.66
C TRP A 86 5.36 -0.78 -5.47
N PHE A 87 6.34 0.06 -5.81
CA PHE A 87 6.19 1.52 -5.78
C PHE A 87 5.03 2.00 -6.66
N LEU A 88 4.97 1.53 -7.92
CA LEU A 88 3.89 1.88 -8.84
C LEU A 88 2.53 1.37 -8.37
N SER A 89 2.46 0.14 -7.87
CA SER A 89 1.21 -0.42 -7.31
C SER A 89 0.70 0.40 -6.13
N SER A 90 1.60 0.88 -5.27
CA SER A 90 1.24 1.71 -4.12
C SER A 90 0.68 3.06 -4.56
N ARG A 91 1.31 3.69 -5.58
CA ARG A 91 0.80 4.94 -6.19
C ARG A 91 -0.56 4.74 -6.87
N GLY A 92 -0.71 3.66 -7.64
CA GLY A 92 -1.98 3.34 -8.30
C GLY A 92 -3.12 3.11 -7.31
N SER A 93 -2.83 2.45 -6.18
CA SER A 93 -3.81 2.26 -5.10
C SER A 93 -4.31 3.58 -4.53
N LYS A 94 -3.39 4.52 -4.27
CA LYS A 94 -3.72 5.86 -3.78
C LYS A 94 -4.52 6.67 -4.80
N TYR A 95 -4.09 6.66 -6.07
CA TYR A 95 -4.79 7.37 -7.14
C TYR A 95 -6.24 6.88 -7.30
N TRP A 96 -6.47 5.56 -7.24
CA TRP A 96 -7.81 5.01 -7.38
C TRP A 96 -8.70 5.37 -6.18
N GLN A 97 -8.15 5.38 -4.97
CA GLN A 97 -8.84 5.82 -3.76
C GLN A 97 -9.27 7.30 -3.88
N GLU A 98 -8.35 8.20 -4.22
CA GLU A 98 -8.65 9.62 -4.41
C GLU A 98 -9.69 9.82 -5.54
N ASN A 99 -9.60 9.06 -6.63
CA ASN A 99 -10.59 9.12 -7.69
C ASN A 99 -11.99 8.70 -7.21
N TRP A 100 -12.07 7.64 -6.41
CA TRP A 100 -13.33 7.16 -5.85
C TRP A 100 -13.93 8.19 -4.87
N GLU A 101 -13.11 8.77 -4.00
CA GLU A 101 -13.52 9.83 -3.05
C GLU A 101 -14.02 11.11 -3.75
N ASN A 102 -13.50 11.44 -4.95
CA ASN A 102 -13.91 12.64 -5.69
C ASN A 102 -15.16 12.44 -6.56
N HIS A 103 -15.51 11.21 -6.93
CA HIS A 103 -16.63 10.90 -7.84
C HIS A 103 -17.86 10.31 -7.12
N LEU A 104 -17.82 10.23 -5.78
CA LEU A 104 -18.94 9.90 -4.91
C LEU A 104 -19.43 11.12 -4.15
#